data_AF-P9WFB4-F1
#
_entry.id   AF-P9WFB4-F1
#
_cell.length_a   1.000
_cell.length_b   1.000
_cell.length_c   1.000
_cell.angle_alpha   90.00
_cell.angle_beta   90.00
_cell.angle_gamma   90.00
#
_symmetry.space_group_name_H-M   'P 1'
#
loop_
_entity.id
_entity.type
_entity.pdbx_description
1 polymer ?
#
loop_
_entity_poly.entity_id
_entity_poly.type
_entity_poly.pdbx_seq_one_letter_code
_entity_poly.pdbx_strand_id
1 'polypeptide(L)'
;MAAATTTGTHRGLELRAAQRAVGSCEPQRAEFCRSARNADEFDQMSRMFGDVYPDVPVPKSVWRWIDSAQHRLARAGAVGALSVVDLLICDTAAARGLVVLHDDADYELAERHLPDIRVRRVVSADD
;
A
#
# COMPACT_ATOMS: atom_id res chain seq x y z
N MET A 1 0.61 2.48 0.35
CA MET A 1 1.12 2.83 -1.01
C MET A 1 2.13 1.77 -1.45
N ALA A 2 2.37 1.55 -2.74
CA ALA A 2 3.32 0.53 -3.20
C ALA A 2 4.42 1.15 -4.07
N ALA A 3 5.70 0.96 -3.72
CA ALA A 3 6.82 1.53 -4.48
C ALA A 3 7.47 0.52 -5.43
N ALA A 4 7.71 0.94 -6.66
CA ALA A 4 8.66 0.36 -7.59
C ALA A 4 10.10 0.72 -7.18
N THR A 5 11.01 -0.23 -7.35
CA THR A 5 12.44 -0.05 -7.09
C THR A 5 13.08 0.67 -8.28
N THR A 6 13.65 1.86 -8.09
CA THR A 6 14.50 2.50 -9.11
C THR A 6 15.60 3.34 -8.48
N THR A 7 16.79 3.23 -9.06
CA THR A 7 18.06 3.90 -8.71
C THR A 7 18.30 5.04 -9.72
N GLY A 8 18.63 6.26 -9.27
CA GLY A 8 19.26 7.26 -10.16
C GLY A 8 18.77 8.72 -10.05
N THR A 9 19.70 9.62 -10.39
CA THR A 9 19.90 11.02 -9.97
C THR A 9 19.23 12.10 -10.86
N HIS A 10 18.91 13.28 -10.26
CA HIS A 10 18.50 14.63 -10.73
C HIS A 10 17.19 15.18 -10.11
N ARG A 11 17.28 15.88 -8.97
CA ARG A 11 16.21 16.41 -8.06
C ARG A 11 14.81 16.75 -8.62
N GLY A 12 14.70 17.44 -9.76
CA GLY A 12 13.39 17.77 -10.37
C GLY A 12 12.77 16.61 -11.16
N LEU A 13 13.61 15.86 -11.88
CA LEU A 13 13.24 14.58 -12.47
C LEU A 13 13.07 13.51 -11.38
N GLU A 14 13.85 13.55 -10.30
CA GLU A 14 13.72 12.66 -9.14
C GLU A 14 12.36 12.79 -8.48
N LEU A 15 11.81 14.00 -8.28
CA LEU A 15 10.49 14.13 -7.64
C LEU A 15 9.39 13.47 -8.49
N ARG A 16 9.44 13.69 -9.81
CA ARG A 16 8.49 13.06 -10.76
C ARG A 16 8.77 11.57 -10.97
N ALA A 17 10.02 11.16 -10.98
CA ALA A 17 10.42 9.76 -11.08
C ALA A 17 10.05 9.02 -9.81
N ALA A 18 10.21 9.63 -8.63
CA ALA A 18 9.75 9.11 -7.35
C ALA A 18 8.22 9.02 -7.31
N GLN A 19 7.49 10.02 -7.80
CA GLN A 19 6.03 9.94 -7.96
C GLN A 19 5.62 8.79 -8.88
N ARG A 20 6.32 8.61 -10.02
CA ARG A 20 6.10 7.46 -10.91
C ARG A 20 6.58 6.12 -10.33
N ALA A 21 7.50 6.17 -9.37
CA ALA A 21 7.97 5.01 -8.65
C ALA A 21 7.05 4.62 -7.50
N VAL A 22 5.99 5.37 -7.21
CA VAL A 22 5.00 5.00 -6.19
C VAL A 22 3.64 4.85 -6.84
N GLY A 23 3.09 3.65 -6.78
CA GLY A 23 1.74 3.35 -7.21
C GLY A 23 0.72 3.39 -6.07
N SER A 24 -0.53 3.60 -6.46
CA SER A 24 -1.70 3.58 -5.59
C SER A 24 -2.66 2.47 -6.02
N CYS A 25 -3.32 1.83 -5.06
CA CYS A 25 -4.28 0.75 -5.30
C CYS A 25 -5.66 1.13 -4.76
N GLU A 26 -6.70 0.50 -5.30
CA GLU A 26 -8.09 0.86 -4.98
C GLU A 26 -8.46 0.72 -3.49
N PRO A 27 -8.00 -0.28 -2.72
CA PRO A 27 -8.30 -0.37 -1.29
C PRO A 27 -7.78 0.83 -0.49
N GLN A 28 -6.53 1.24 -0.76
CA GLN A 28 -5.91 2.41 -0.13
C GLN A 28 -6.65 3.70 -0.51
N ARG A 29 -7.07 3.82 -1.78
CA ARG A 29 -7.82 5.00 -2.27
C ARG A 29 -9.21 5.06 -1.64
N ALA A 30 -9.89 3.92 -1.53
CA ALA A 30 -11.20 3.83 -0.91
C ALA A 30 -11.15 4.22 0.57
N GLU A 31 -10.14 3.75 1.30
CA GLU A 31 -9.94 4.14 2.70
C GLU A 31 -9.61 5.63 2.84
N PHE A 32 -8.74 6.17 1.99
CA PHE A 32 -8.42 7.60 2.02
C PHE A 32 -9.67 8.45 1.76
N CYS A 33 -10.41 8.15 0.68
CA CYS A 33 -11.61 8.89 0.29
C CYS A 33 -12.76 8.77 1.32
N ARG A 34 -12.75 7.75 2.18
CA ARG A 34 -13.70 7.61 3.30
C ARG A 34 -13.63 8.79 4.28
N SER A 35 -12.50 9.50 4.35
CA SER A 35 -12.32 10.67 5.22
C SER A 35 -12.89 11.98 4.64
N ALA A 36 -13.40 11.95 3.41
CA ALA A 36 -14.05 13.11 2.81
C ALA A 36 -15.28 13.54 3.62
N ARG A 37 -15.42 14.86 3.84
CA ARG A 37 -16.52 15.44 4.63
C ARG A 37 -17.71 15.84 3.76
N ASN A 38 -17.54 15.89 2.45
CA ASN A 38 -18.56 16.24 1.47
C ASN A 38 -18.17 15.73 0.06
N ALA A 39 -19.08 15.88 -0.90
CA ALA A 39 -18.90 15.41 -2.27
C ALA A 39 -17.74 16.10 -3.01
N ASP A 40 -17.55 17.41 -2.83
CA ASP A 40 -16.48 18.15 -3.50
C ASP A 40 -15.10 17.70 -3.02
N GLU A 41 -14.95 17.46 -1.70
CA GLU A 41 -13.73 16.92 -1.11
C GLU A 41 -13.46 15.48 -1.58
N PHE A 42 -14.50 14.65 -1.64
CA PHE A 42 -14.38 13.29 -2.20
C PHE A 42 -13.88 13.31 -3.65
N ASP A 43 -14.46 14.17 -4.48
CA ASP A 43 -14.07 14.36 -5.88
C ASP A 43 -12.63 14.83 -6.01
N GLN A 44 -12.22 15.79 -5.19
CA GLN A 44 -10.85 16.30 -5.16
C GLN A 44 -9.86 15.19 -4.76
N MET A 45 -10.15 14.44 -3.70
CA MET A 45 -9.29 13.35 -3.22
C MET A 45 -9.19 12.22 -4.24
N SER A 46 -10.30 11.86 -4.89
CA SER A 46 -10.33 10.80 -5.91
C SER A 46 -9.49 11.15 -7.15
N ARG A 47 -9.59 12.40 -7.62
CA ARG A 47 -8.83 12.90 -8.77
C ARG A 47 -7.34 12.96 -8.49
N MET A 48 -6.94 13.43 -7.30
CA MET A 48 -5.54 13.55 -6.90
C MET A 48 -4.75 12.23 -7.09
N PHE A 49 -5.33 11.08 -6.75
CA PHE A 49 -4.65 9.80 -6.97
C PHE A 49 -4.42 9.49 -8.45
N GLY A 50 -5.42 9.75 -9.30
CA GLY A 50 -5.31 9.49 -10.74
C GLY A 50 -4.31 10.40 -11.46
N ASP A 51 -4.09 11.61 -10.93
CA ASP A 51 -3.17 12.59 -11.50
C ASP A 51 -1.70 12.34 -11.08
N VAL A 52 -1.48 11.76 -9.89
CA VAL A 52 -0.14 11.67 -9.27
C VAL A 52 0.46 10.28 -9.34
N TYR A 53 -0.32 9.22 -9.11
CA TYR A 53 0.22 7.87 -8.91
C TYR A 53 -0.24 6.90 -10.00
N PRO A 54 0.65 6.07 -10.56
CA PRO A 54 0.24 4.94 -11.39
C PRO A 54 -0.70 4.00 -10.62
N ASP A 55 -1.68 3.45 -11.33
CA ASP A 55 -2.65 2.52 -10.76
C ASP A 55 -2.06 1.12 -10.58
N VAL A 56 -2.36 0.49 -9.45
CA VAL A 56 -1.89 -0.84 -9.06
C VAL A 56 -3.09 -1.72 -8.72
N PRO A 57 -3.68 -2.40 -9.72
CA PRO A 57 -5.02 -2.99 -9.54
C PRO A 57 -5.03 -4.18 -8.58
N VAL A 58 -6.05 -4.36 -7.75
CA VAL A 58 -6.11 -5.56 -6.90
C VAL A 58 -6.21 -6.85 -7.73
N PRO A 59 -5.36 -7.87 -7.49
CA PRO A 59 -5.49 -9.15 -8.17
C PRO A 59 -6.85 -9.80 -7.92
N LYS A 60 -7.48 -10.37 -8.96
CA LYS A 60 -8.75 -11.10 -8.81
C LYS A 60 -8.63 -12.34 -7.91
N SER A 61 -7.41 -12.85 -7.73
CA SER A 61 -7.08 -14.01 -6.90
C SER A 61 -6.87 -13.69 -5.42
N VAL A 62 -7.01 -12.42 -5.02
CA VAL A 62 -6.62 -11.92 -3.69
C VAL A 62 -7.14 -12.75 -2.52
N TRP A 63 -8.38 -13.24 -2.60
CA TRP A 63 -9.01 -13.96 -1.48
C TRP A 63 -8.27 -15.23 -1.07
N ARG A 64 -7.66 -15.95 -2.03
CA ARG A 64 -6.84 -17.14 -1.71
C ARG A 64 -5.59 -16.78 -0.94
N TRP A 65 -4.99 -15.63 -1.27
CA TRP A 65 -3.83 -15.12 -0.55
C TRP A 65 -4.23 -14.67 0.86
N ILE A 66 -5.36 -13.95 0.98
CA ILE A 66 -5.90 -13.49 2.27
C ILE A 66 -6.16 -14.66 3.23
N ASP A 67 -6.81 -15.73 2.78
CA ASP A 67 -7.04 -16.93 3.60
C ASP A 67 -5.72 -17.50 4.13
N SER A 68 -4.71 -17.58 3.26
CA SER A 68 -3.38 -18.07 3.60
C SER A 68 -2.67 -17.15 4.60
N ALA A 69 -2.76 -15.84 4.40
CA ALA A 69 -2.18 -14.82 5.27
C ALA A 69 -2.82 -14.84 6.66
N GLN A 70 -4.15 -14.85 6.73
CA GLN A 70 -4.89 -14.91 7.99
C GLN A 70 -4.60 -16.21 8.75
N HIS A 71 -4.46 -17.36 8.07
CA HIS A 71 -4.04 -18.59 8.71
C HIS A 71 -2.62 -18.52 9.29
N ARG A 72 -1.67 -17.88 8.60
CA ARG A 72 -0.30 -17.65 9.13
C ARG A 72 -0.34 -16.74 10.36
N LEU A 73 -1.07 -15.63 10.29
CA LEU A 73 -1.24 -14.69 11.40
C LEU A 73 -1.90 -15.37 12.62
N ALA A 74 -2.91 -16.21 12.39
CA ALA A 74 -3.55 -16.97 13.44
C ALA A 74 -2.59 -17.94 14.14
N ARG A 75 -1.77 -18.67 13.38
CA ARG A 75 -0.73 -19.56 13.93
C ARG A 75 0.35 -18.81 14.71
N ALA A 76 0.58 -17.53 14.39
CA ALA A 76 1.51 -16.66 15.09
C ALA A 76 0.90 -15.96 16.31
N GLY A 77 -0.40 -16.15 16.59
CA GLY A 77 -1.10 -15.44 17.66
C GLY A 77 -1.44 -13.98 17.33
N ALA A 78 -1.36 -13.58 16.07
CA ALA A 78 -1.63 -12.24 15.57
C ALA A 78 -2.99 -12.16 14.83
N VAL A 79 -4.00 -12.85 15.35
CA VAL A 79 -5.36 -12.82 14.76
C VAL A 79 -5.89 -11.39 14.78
N GLY A 80 -6.42 -10.93 13.65
CA GLY A 80 -7.03 -9.61 13.53
C GLY A 80 -6.04 -8.44 13.51
N ALA A 81 -4.74 -8.72 13.43
CA ALA A 81 -3.70 -7.68 13.37
C ALA A 81 -3.69 -6.89 12.04
N LEU A 82 -4.36 -7.37 10.99
CA LEU A 82 -4.49 -6.65 9.72
C LEU A 82 -5.98 -6.51 9.39
N SER A 83 -6.40 -5.31 9.00
CA SER A 83 -7.74 -5.11 8.45
C SER A 83 -7.87 -5.77 7.07
N VAL A 84 -9.10 -5.90 6.57
CA VAL A 84 -9.33 -6.35 5.18
C VAL A 84 -8.65 -5.43 4.17
N VAL A 85 -8.55 -4.13 4.44
CA VAL A 85 -7.88 -3.17 3.55
C VAL A 85 -6.38 -3.42 3.53
N ASP A 86 -5.77 -3.62 4.70
CA ASP A 86 -4.33 -3.92 4.80
C ASP A 86 -3.98 -5.23 4.09
N LEU A 87 -4.83 -6.25 4.24
CA LEU A 87 -4.69 -7.53 3.55
C LEU A 87 -4.77 -7.39 2.02
N LEU A 88 -5.70 -6.56 1.51
CA LEU A 88 -5.80 -6.27 0.08
C LEU A 88 -4.58 -5.49 -0.43
N ILE A 89 -4.05 -4.54 0.35
CA ILE A 89 -2.83 -3.79 0.01
C ILE A 89 -1.62 -4.73 -0.03
N CYS A 90 -1.50 -5.62 0.97
CA CYS A 90 -0.42 -6.60 1.07
C CYS A 90 -0.40 -7.55 -0.14
N ASP A 91 -1.52 -8.19 -0.50
CA ASP A 91 -1.58 -9.05 -1.71
C ASP A 91 -1.29 -8.26 -2.98
N THR A 92 -1.81 -7.04 -3.08
CA THR A 92 -1.58 -6.19 -4.26
C THR A 92 -0.09 -5.91 -4.48
N ALA A 93 0.65 -5.68 -3.40
CA ALA A 93 2.10 -5.51 -3.43
C ALA A 93 2.84 -6.83 -3.70
N ALA A 94 2.49 -7.91 -2.98
CA ALA A 94 3.09 -9.23 -3.14
C ALA A 94 2.96 -9.76 -4.57
N ALA A 95 1.76 -9.68 -5.15
CA ALA A 95 1.45 -10.13 -6.49
C ALA A 95 2.21 -9.39 -7.60
N ARG A 96 2.82 -8.24 -7.27
CA ARG A 96 3.58 -7.39 -8.20
C ARG A 96 5.06 -7.25 -7.82
N GLY A 97 5.51 -7.90 -6.76
CA GLY A 97 6.86 -7.73 -6.24
C GLY A 97 7.17 -6.29 -5.83
N LEU A 98 6.17 -5.56 -5.31
CA LEU A 98 6.33 -4.18 -4.85
C LEU A 98 6.59 -4.13 -3.34
N VAL A 99 7.17 -3.02 -2.89
CA VAL A 99 7.36 -2.73 -1.46
C VAL A 99 6.20 -1.87 -0.97
N VAL A 100 5.56 -2.24 0.15
CA VAL A 100 4.54 -1.38 0.78
C VAL A 100 5.24 -0.22 1.49
N LEU A 101 4.90 1.00 1.09
CA LEU A 101 5.21 2.22 1.83
C LEU A 101 4.11 2.46 2.87
N HIS A 102 4.49 2.56 4.14
CA HIS A 102 3.58 2.68 5.28
C HIS A 102 4.12 3.57 6.40
N ASP A 103 3.24 4.06 7.25
CA ASP A 103 3.52 4.67 8.55
C ASP A 103 2.90 3.87 9.73
N ASP A 104 2.10 2.84 9.41
CA ASP A 104 1.41 1.97 10.36
C ASP A 104 2.25 0.72 10.73
N ALA A 105 2.34 0.41 12.04
CA ALA A 105 3.08 -0.73 12.56
C ALA A 105 2.50 -2.09 12.13
N ASP A 106 1.24 -2.13 11.72
CA ASP A 106 0.58 -3.34 11.24
C ASP A 106 1.31 -3.95 10.02
N TYR A 107 1.90 -3.12 9.15
CA TYR A 107 2.71 -3.60 8.03
C TYR A 107 4.07 -4.19 8.45
N GLU A 108 4.66 -3.72 9.55
CA GLU A 108 5.88 -4.34 10.11
C GLU A 108 5.57 -5.75 10.65
N LEU A 109 4.38 -5.93 11.23
CA LEU A 109 3.87 -7.24 11.63
C LEU A 109 3.60 -8.12 10.41
N ALA A 110 3.06 -7.56 9.32
CA ALA A 110 2.87 -8.27 8.06
C ALA A 110 4.21 -8.81 7.52
N GLU A 111 5.26 -7.97 7.38
CA GLU A 111 6.58 -8.41 6.90
C GLU A 111 7.19 -9.51 7.77
N ARG A 112 6.99 -9.45 9.09
CA ARG A 112 7.49 -10.45 10.03
C ARG A 112 6.86 -11.84 9.82
N HIS A 113 5.59 -11.90 9.44
CA HIS A 113 4.81 -13.15 9.41
C HIS A 113 4.41 -13.63 8.02
N LEU A 114 4.47 -12.77 7.00
CA LEU A 114 4.05 -13.04 5.63
C LEU A 114 5.28 -12.97 4.70
N PRO A 115 5.77 -14.10 4.18
CA PRO A 115 7.11 -14.21 3.58
C PRO A 115 7.31 -13.43 2.27
N ASP A 116 6.22 -13.16 1.56
CA ASP A 116 6.17 -12.44 0.28
C ASP A 116 5.91 -10.94 0.44
N ILE A 117 5.78 -10.46 1.68
CA ILE A 117 5.61 -9.04 1.97
C ILE A 117 6.97 -8.38 2.19
N ARG A 118 7.12 -7.19 1.61
CA ARG A 118 8.23 -6.27 1.85
C ARG A 118 7.67 -4.92 2.18
N VAL A 119 8.20 -4.28 3.22
CA VAL A 119 7.69 -2.99 3.67
C VAL A 119 8.82 -1.98 3.83
N ARG A 120 8.47 -0.71 3.76
CA ARG A 120 9.36 0.40 4.04
C ARG A 120 8.58 1.49 4.75
N ARG A 121 9.00 1.80 5.96
CA ARG A 121 8.47 2.91 6.73
C ARG A 121 8.74 4.22 6.02
N VAL A 122 7.71 5.06 5.95
CA VAL A 122 7.81 6.45 5.51
C VAL A 122 7.81 7.30 6.77
N VAL A 123 8.94 7.96 7.02
CA VAL A 123 9.12 8.93 8.10
C VAL A 123 9.11 10.33 7.52
N SER A 124 8.77 11.32 8.33
CA SER A 124 8.94 12.71 7.92
C SER A 124 10.42 13.00 7.80
N ALA A 125 10.82 13.89 6.90
CA ALA A 125 12.24 14.25 6.73
C ALA A 125 12.85 14.97 7.97
N ASP A 126 11.99 15.30 8.94
CA ASP A 126 12.34 16.03 10.16
C ASP A 126 12.60 15.11 11.38
N ASP A 127 12.55 13.78 11.20
CA ASP A 127 12.95 12.77 12.20
C ASP A 127 14.45 12.39 12.06
#